data_AF-A0A3C0CS25-F1
#
_entry.id   AF-A0A3C0CS25-F1
#
_cell.length_a   1.000
_cell.length_b   1.000
_cell.length_c   1.000
_cell.angle_alpha   90.00
_cell.angle_beta   90.00
_cell.angle_gamma   90.00
#
_symmetry.space_group_name_H-M   'P 1'
#
loop_
_entity.id
_entity.type
_entity.pdbx_description
1 polymer ?
#
loop_
_entity_poly.entity_id
_entity_poly.type
_entity_poly.pdbx_seq_one_letter_code
_entity_poly.pdbx_strand_id
1 'polypeptide(L)' 'MDKICSIGHRGIAAEAPENTLASFARAIELSPDMIECDVRHTKDDNLIIMHV' A
#
# COMPACT_ATOMS: atom_id res chain seq x y z
N MET A 1 -7.96 18.24 19.75
CA MET A 1 -8.65 17.39 18.75
C MET A 1 -7.55 16.55 18.14
N ASP A 2 -7.63 15.23 18.26
CA ASP A 2 -6.62 14.34 17.70
C ASP A 2 -6.64 14.43 16.17
N LYS A 3 -5.46 14.35 15.55
CA LYS A 3 -5.33 14.40 14.09
C LYS A 3 -5.99 13.15 13.49
N ILE A 4 -6.87 13.33 12.51
CA ILE A 4 -7.39 12.21 11.71
C ILE A 4 -6.24 11.68 10.85
N CYS A 5 -5.96 10.38 10.95
CA CYS A 5 -4.91 9.71 10.19
C CYS A 5 -5.48 9.16 8.87
N SER A 6 -4.93 9.62 7.74
CA SER A 6 -5.25 9.12 6.40
C SER A 6 -4.24 8.05 5.98
N ILE A 7 -4.73 6.93 5.45
CA ILE A 7 -3.91 5.78 5.04
C ILE A 7 -4.24 5.40 3.61
N GLY A 8 -3.21 5.33 2.75
CA GLY A 8 -3.34 4.74 1.42
C GLY A 8 -3.41 3.21 1.52
N HIS A 9 -4.63 2.66 1.51
CA HIS A 9 -4.88 1.21 1.56
C HIS A 9 -4.36 0.53 0.28
N ARG A 10 -3.34 -0.32 0.43
CA ARG A 10 -2.60 -0.98 -0.65
C ARG A 10 -2.03 -0.02 -1.69
N GLY A 11 -1.60 1.15 -1.22
CA GLY A 11 -1.35 2.34 -2.05
C GLY A 11 -2.64 3.12 -2.31
N ILE A 12 -2.93 3.43 -3.58
CA ILE A 12 -4.22 3.99 -4.04
C ILE A 12 -4.83 3.00 -5.02
N ALA A 13 -5.38 1.90 -4.49
CA ALA A 13 -5.98 0.81 -5.28
C ALA A 13 -7.12 1.28 -6.23
N ALA A 14 -7.70 2.46 -5.97
CA ALA A 14 -8.70 3.07 -6.82
C ALA A 14 -8.12 3.71 -8.11
N GLU A 15 -6.83 4.06 -8.11
CA GLU A 15 -6.18 4.80 -9.21
C GLU A 15 -5.08 3.99 -9.91
N ALA A 16 -4.56 2.94 -9.27
CA ALA A 16 -3.57 2.03 -9.84
C ALA A 16 -3.73 0.62 -9.23
N PRO A 17 -3.20 -0.45 -9.87
CA PRO A 17 -3.30 -1.80 -9.33
C PRO A 17 -2.76 -1.88 -7.90
N GLU A 18 -3.56 -2.42 -6.99
CA GLU A 18 -3.22 -2.52 -5.56
C GLU A 18 -1.86 -3.21 -5.32
N ASN A 19 -1.20 -2.87 -4.22
CA ASN A 19 0.04 -3.51 -3.78
C ASN A 19 1.19 -3.45 -4.81
N THR A 20 1.13 -2.51 -5.77
CA THR A 20 2.20 -2.28 -6.76
C THR A 20 2.97 -1.00 -6.48
N LEU A 21 4.21 -0.93 -6.99
CA LEU A 21 5.01 0.29 -6.97
C LEU A 21 4.30 1.48 -7.63
N ALA A 22 3.49 1.24 -8.66
CA ALA A 22 2.71 2.30 -9.32
C ALA A 22 1.66 2.89 -8.37
N SER A 23 0.97 2.04 -7.61
CA SER A 23 0.00 2.45 -6.59
C SER A 23 0.65 3.18 -5.41
N PHE A 24 1.84 2.74 -4.99
CA PHE A 24 2.60 3.44 -3.95
C PHE A 24 3.16 4.79 -4.43
N ALA A 25 3.65 4.87 -5.67
CA ALA A 25 4.08 6.14 -6.26
C ALA A 25 2.92 7.13 -6.28
N ARG A 26 1.72 6.67 -6.66
CA ARG A 26 0.53 7.51 -6.64
C ARG A 26 0.14 7.94 -5.22
N ALA A 27 0.25 7.04 -4.23
CA ALA A 27 0.04 7.40 -2.83
C ALA A 27 1.01 8.48 -2.35
N ILE A 28 2.30 8.41 -2.73
CA ILE A 28 3.30 9.43 -2.37
C ILE A 28 2.89 10.81 -2.90
N GLU A 29 2.41 10.90 -4.14
CA GLU A 29 1.92 12.15 -4.72
C GLU A 29 0.73 12.76 -3.95
N LEU A 30 -0.14 11.90 -3.39
CA LEU A 30 -1.29 12.32 -2.59
C LEU A 30 -0.95 12.56 -1.10
N SER A 31 0.24 12.16 -0.66
CA SER A 31 0.78 12.40 0.68
C SER A 31 -0.17 12.05 1.84
N PRO A 32 -0.70 10.81 1.92
CA PRO A 32 -1.37 10.33 3.12
C PRO A 32 -0.37 10.26 4.29
N ASP A 33 -0.87 10.12 5.52
CA ASP A 33 0.01 9.97 6.68
C ASP A 33 0.80 8.65 6.63
N MET A 34 0.21 7.61 6.05
CA MET A 34 0.84 6.30 5.85
C MET A 34 0.37 5.64 4.55
N ILE A 35 1.17 4.68 4.09
CA ILE A 35 0.81 3.76 3.01
C ILE A 35 0.78 2.36 3.63
N GLU A 36 -0.30 1.65 3.42
CA GLU A 36 -0.50 0.28 3.89
C GLU A 36 -0.24 -0.71 2.74
N CYS A 37 0.21 -1.91 3.08
CA CYS A 37 0.38 -3.01 2.13
C CYS A 37 0.19 -4.38 2.80
N ASP A 38 -0.23 -5.35 2.01
CA ASP A 38 -0.38 -6.75 2.45
C ASP A 38 0.89 -7.54 2.17
N VAL A 39 1.41 -8.24 3.18
CA VAL A 39 2.61 -9.10 3.02
C VAL A 39 2.23 -10.58 3.04
N ARG A 40 2.85 -11.35 2.15
CA ARG A 40 2.76 -12.81 2.07
C ARG A 40 4.16 -13.42 2.04
N HIS A 41 4.19 -14.73 2.23
CA HIS A 41 5.41 -15.54 2.23
C HIS A 41 5.39 -16.54 1.07
N THR A 42 6.51 -16.68 0.38
CA THR A 42 6.68 -17.63 -0.72
C THR A 42 7.20 -18.97 -0.22
N LYS A 43 7.11 -20.01 -1.07
CA LYS A 43 7.62 -21.35 -0.76
C LYS A 43 9.14 -21.37 -0.50
N ASP A 44 9.88 -20.45 -1.11
CA ASP A 44 11.33 -20.30 -1.00
C ASP A 44 11.77 -19.24 0.02
N ASP A 45 10.92 -18.99 1.01
CA ASP A 45 11.20 -18.19 2.21
C ASP A 45 11.31 -16.66 1.99
N ASN A 46 10.75 -16.13 0.90
CA ASN A 46 10.76 -14.70 0.60
C ASN A 46 9.46 -14.00 1.00
N LEU A 47 9.57 -12.74 1.43
CA LEU A 47 8.42 -11.87 1.62
C LEU A 47 8.05 -11.16 0.31
N ILE A 48 6.77 -11.14 -0.01
CA ILE A 48 6.21 -10.45 -1.17
C ILE A 48 5.03 -9.58 -0.75
N ILE A 49 4.69 -8.58 -1.58
CA ILE A 49 3.49 -7.76 -1.40
C ILE A 49 2.38 -8.33 -2.29
N MET A 50 1.29 -8.81 -1.70
CA MET A 50 0.18 -9.43 -2.41
C MET A 50 -1.05 -9.59 -1.52
N HIS A 51 -2.22 -9.19 -2.02
CA HIS A 51 -3.51 -9.57 -1.45
C HIS A 51 -4.06 -10.82 -2.15
N VAL A 52 -4.90 -11.58 -1.47
CA VAL A 52 -5.46 -12.86 -1.98
C VAL A 52 -6.53 -12.65 -3.03
#